data_AF-A0A536WQB4-F1
#
_entry.id   AF-A0A536WQB4-F1
#
_cell.length_a   1.000
_cell.length_b   1.000
_cell.length_c   1.000
_cell.angle_alpha   90.00
_cell.angle_beta   90.00
_cell.angle_gamma   90.00
#
_symmetry.space_group_name_H-M   'P 1'
#
loop_
_entity.id
_entity.type
_entity.pdbx_description
1 polymer ?
#
loop_
_entity_poly.entity_id
_entity_poly.type
_entity_poly.pdbx_seq_one_letter_code
_entity_poly.pdbx_strand_id
1 'polypeptide(L)'
;MARALEFPDWFGANWDALEDCLSDLSWRRGEGHVLILQGDPAGDALGVLTDVLRAAAEYWAGRGKPFFAVFIDPERRLAVPDLYREA
;
A
#
# COMPACT_ATOMS: atom_id res chain seq x y z
N MET A 1 3.23 10.46 -0.03
CA MET A 1 2.32 9.39 -0.50
C MET A 1 1.23 9.94 -1.42
N ALA A 2 0.28 10.76 -0.94
CA ALA A 2 -0.87 11.22 -1.74
C ALA A 2 -0.52 11.84 -3.10
N ARG A 3 0.47 12.75 -3.15
CA ARG A 3 0.90 13.41 -4.41
C ARG A 3 1.61 12.46 -5.38
N ALA A 4 2.26 11.41 -4.87
CA ALA A 4 2.98 10.43 -5.69
C ALA A 4 2.03 9.39 -6.31
N LEU A 5 0.87 9.17 -5.67
CA LEU A 5 -0.17 8.25 -6.14
C LEU A 5 -1.31 8.94 -6.89
N GLU A 6 -1.18 10.26 -7.10
CA GLU A 6 -2.17 11.09 -7.79
C GLU A 6 -3.58 10.89 -7.21
N PHE A 7 -3.68 10.85 -5.88
CA PHE A 7 -4.97 10.68 -5.21
C PHE A 7 -5.93 11.83 -5.55
N PRO A 8 -7.24 11.56 -5.65
CA PRO A 8 -8.23 12.59 -5.95
C PRO A 8 -8.30 13.69 -4.89
N ASP A 9 -8.87 14.84 -5.27
CA ASP A 9 -9.00 16.02 -4.39
C ASP A 9 -9.84 15.76 -3.12
N TRP A 10 -10.63 14.70 -3.10
CA TRP A 10 -11.41 14.27 -1.92
C TRP A 10 -10.61 13.44 -0.91
N PHE A 11 -9.31 13.21 -1.14
CA PHE A 11 -8.47 12.42 -0.24
C PHE A 11 -8.41 13.03 1.18
N GLY A 12 -9.02 12.34 2.14
CA GLY A 12 -9.19 12.79 3.53
C GLY A 12 -7.94 12.81 4.40
N ALA A 13 -6.77 12.43 3.86
CA ALA A 13 -5.47 12.45 4.55
C ALA A 13 -5.41 11.68 5.89
N ASN A 14 -6.15 10.57 5.99
CA ASN A 14 -6.11 9.64 7.11
C ASN A 14 -5.92 8.19 6.61
N TRP A 15 -5.80 7.21 7.53
CA TRP A 15 -5.53 5.81 7.19
C TRP A 15 -6.69 5.15 6.44
N ASP A 16 -7.94 5.40 6.84
CA ASP A 16 -9.12 4.86 6.17
C ASP A 16 -9.20 5.36 4.72
N ALA A 17 -8.97 6.65 4.50
CA ALA A 17 -8.94 7.26 3.16
C ALA A 17 -7.79 6.71 2.31
N LEU A 18 -6.67 6.31 2.92
CA LEU A 18 -5.58 5.65 2.23
C LEU A 18 -6.00 4.24 1.77
N GLU A 19 -6.64 3.47 2.64
CA GLU A 19 -7.17 2.14 2.30
C GLU A 19 -8.19 2.20 1.16
N ASP A 20 -9.14 3.14 1.24
CA ASP A 20 -10.13 3.38 0.20
C ASP A 20 -9.46 3.70 -1.14
N CYS A 21 -8.49 4.62 -1.14
CA CYS A 21 -7.77 5.00 -2.36
C CYS A 21 -6.89 3.88 -2.93
N LEU A 22 -6.33 3.01 -2.09
CA LEU A 22 -5.53 1.87 -2.57
C LEU A 22 -6.41 0.73 -3.09
N SER A 23 -7.64 0.65 -2.60
CA SER A 23 -8.66 -0.29 -3.07
C SER A 23 -9.35 0.20 -4.35
N ASP A 24 -9.40 1.51 -4.60
CA ASP A 24 -9.88 2.08 -5.86
C ASP A 24 -8.79 2.90 -6.54
N LEU A 25 -8.00 2.26 -7.40
CA LEU A 25 -6.99 2.92 -8.25
C LEU A 25 -7.51 3.14 -9.68
N SER A 26 -8.82 3.34 -9.86
CA SER A 26 -9.45 3.44 -11.18
C SER A 26 -8.90 4.54 -12.09
N TRP A 27 -8.28 5.59 -11.53
CA TRP A 27 -7.58 6.63 -12.29
C TRP A 27 -6.23 6.19 -12.86
N ARG A 28 -5.68 5.06 -12.41
CA ARG A 28 -4.42 4.48 -12.91
C ARG A 28 -4.75 3.28 -13.80
N ARG A 29 -4.36 3.34 -15.08
CA ARG A 29 -4.53 2.22 -16.02
C ARG A 29 -3.59 1.06 -15.67
N GLY A 30 -4.08 -0.18 -15.70
CA GLY A 30 -3.26 -1.38 -15.54
C GLY A 30 -4.05 -2.62 -15.14
N GLU A 31 -3.46 -3.79 -15.38
CA GLU A 31 -4.00 -5.08 -14.91
C GLU A 31 -3.61 -5.40 -13.47
N GLY A 32 -2.76 -4.59 -12.86
CA GLY A 32 -2.34 -4.69 -11.47
C GLY A 32 -1.39 -3.57 -11.07
N HIS A 33 -0.99 -3.55 -9.81
CA HIS A 33 -0.26 -2.42 -9.22
C HIS A 33 0.94 -2.90 -8.40
N VAL A 34 2.04 -2.16 -8.50
CA VAL A 34 3.21 -2.31 -7.62
C VAL A 34 3.47 -0.96 -6.96
N LEU A 35 3.35 -0.92 -5.64
CA LEU A 35 3.64 0.24 -4.82
C LEU A 35 5.03 0.11 -4.22
N ILE A 36 5.94 0.99 -4.61
CA ILE A 36 7.30 1.05 -4.06
C ILE A 36 7.35 2.13 -3.00
N LEU A 37 7.64 1.71 -1.77
CA LEU A 37 7.69 2.55 -0.57
C LEU A 37 9.15 2.72 -0.18
N GLN A 38 9.64 3.95 -0.24
CA GLN A 38 10.97 4.31 0.24
C GLN A 38 10.82 5.31 1.38
N GLY A 39 11.35 4.97 2.54
CA GLY A 39 11.24 5.78 3.76
C GLY A 39 11.10 4.90 4.98
N ASP A 40 11.25 5.53 6.15
CA ASP A 40 11.21 4.88 7.45
C ASP A 40 9.96 5.36 8.20
N PRO A 41 8.77 4.76 7.97
CA PRO A 41 7.63 4.99 8.84
C PRO A 41 7.99 4.50 10.25
N ALA A 42 8.28 5.44 11.15
CA ALA A 42 8.69 5.11 12.50
C ALA A 42 7.49 4.69 13.39
N GLY A 43 7.73 3.74 14.30
CA GLY A 43 6.79 3.36 15.36
C GLY A 43 5.52 2.67 14.85
N ASP A 44 4.40 2.94 15.53
CA ASP A 44 3.10 2.28 15.28
C ASP A 44 2.55 2.53 13.86
N ALA A 45 3.02 3.58 13.18
CA ALA A 45 2.60 3.91 11.83
C ALA A 45 2.97 2.83 10.80
N LEU A 46 4.08 2.09 11.02
CA LEU A 46 4.47 0.99 10.13
C LEU A 46 3.47 -0.18 10.22
N GLY A 47 2.98 -0.48 11.42
CA GLY A 47 1.96 -1.51 11.64
C GLY A 47 0.67 -1.18 10.90
N VAL A 48 0.13 0.02 11.15
CA VAL A 48 -1.11 0.49 10.49
C VAL A 48 -0.96 0.54 8.97
N LEU A 49 0.17 1.05 8.47
CA LEU A 49 0.45 1.06 7.02
C LEU A 49 0.47 -0.37 6.46
N THR A 50 1.09 -1.31 7.16
CA THR A 50 1.16 -2.72 6.72
C THR A 50 -0.22 -3.35 6.64
N ASP A 51 -1.09 -3.06 7.61
CA ASP A 51 -2.48 -3.56 7.63
C ASP A 51 -3.30 -2.99 6.46
N VAL A 52 -3.18 -1.68 6.20
CA VAL A 52 -3.81 -1.03 5.04
C VAL A 52 -3.34 -1.62 3.71
N LEU A 53 -2.02 -1.85 3.57
CA LEU A 53 -1.45 -2.46 2.35
C LEU A 53 -1.92 -3.90 2.16
N ARG A 54 -2.07 -4.66 3.26
CA ARG A 54 -2.60 -6.02 3.24
C ARG A 54 -4.05 -6.04 2.78
N ALA A 55 -4.91 -5.17 3.35
CA ALA A 55 -6.30 -5.07 2.97
C ALA A 55 -6.46 -4.74 1.47
N ALA A 56 -5.66 -3.80 0.96
CA ALA A 56 -5.63 -3.50 -0.48
C ALA A 56 -5.19 -4.71 -1.31
N ALA A 57 -4.14 -5.44 -0.90
CA ALA A 57 -3.67 -6.63 -1.60
C ALA A 57 -4.77 -7.72 -1.69
N GLU A 58 -5.47 -7.97 -0.58
CA GLU A 58 -6.60 -8.92 -0.51
C GLU A 58 -7.76 -8.48 -1.42
N TYR A 59 -8.09 -7.19 -1.42
CA TYR A 59 -9.12 -6.61 -2.28
C TYR A 59 -8.84 -6.85 -3.78
N TRP A 60 -7.60 -6.64 -4.23
CA TRP A 60 -7.23 -6.84 -5.64
C TRP A 60 -7.09 -8.32 -6.00
N ALA A 61 -6.57 -9.15 -5.08
CA ALA A 61 -6.49 -10.60 -5.26
C ALA A 61 -7.89 -11.21 -5.47
N GLY A 62 -8.90 -10.76 -4.72
CA GLY A 62 -10.30 -11.17 -4.90
C GLY A 62 -10.90 -10.80 -6.27
N ARG A 63 -10.26 -9.90 -7.02
CA ARG A 63 -10.62 -9.48 -8.39
C ARG A 63 -9.72 -10.10 -9.46
N GLY A 64 -8.82 -11.01 -9.08
CA GLY A 64 -7.87 -11.64 -9.98
C GLY A 64 -6.79 -10.69 -10.50
N LYS A 65 -6.53 -9.58 -9.80
CA LYS A 65 -5.52 -8.59 -10.18
C LYS A 65 -4.36 -8.57 -9.18
N PRO A 66 -3.10 -8.58 -9.64
CA PRO A 66 -1.97 -8.49 -8.74
C PRO A 66 -1.86 -7.10 -8.10
N PHE A 67 -1.60 -7.08 -6.79
CA PHE A 67 -1.22 -5.88 -6.05
C PHE A 67 -0.05 -6.22 -5.13
N PHE A 68 1.05 -5.49 -5.27
CA PHE A 68 2.26 -5.70 -4.48
C PHE A 68 2.68 -4.41 -3.80
N ALA A 69 3.04 -4.48 -2.52
CA ALA A 69 3.71 -3.40 -1.81
C ALA A 69 5.14 -3.83 -1.49
N VAL A 70 6.10 -3.00 -1.88
CA VAL A 70 7.54 -3.27 -1.72
C VAL A 70 8.17 -2.16 -0.90
N PHE A 71 8.69 -2.51 0.27
CA PHE A 71 9.49 -1.60 1.08
C PHE A 71 10.95 -1.66 0.66
N ILE A 72 11.54 -0.51 0.33
CA ILE A 72 12.95 -0.35 0.03
C ILE A 72 13.66 0.14 1.29
N ASP A 73 14.36 -0.77 1.94
CA ASP A 73 15.08 -0.53 3.18
C ASP A 73 16.51 -1.10 3.12
N PRO A 74 17.43 -0.39 2.44
CA PRO A 74 18.81 -0.86 2.28
C PRO A 74 19.56 -0.92 3.61
N GLU A 75 19.12 -0.16 4.61
CA GLU A 75 19.75 -0.05 5.93
C GLU A 75 19.16 -1.03 6.95
N ARG A 76 18.15 -1.82 6.57
CA ARG A 76 17.46 -2.81 7.43
C ARG A 76 16.90 -2.22 8.72
N ARG A 77 16.35 -1.01 8.66
CA ARG A 77 15.70 -0.32 9.78
C ARG A 77 14.26 -0.74 10.02
N LEU A 78 13.56 -1.24 8.99
CA LEU A 78 12.16 -1.62 9.07
C LEU A 78 12.01 -3.00 9.73
N ALA A 79 11.29 -3.01 10.85
CA ALA A 79 10.82 -4.24 11.47
C ALA A 79 9.46 -4.64 10.87
N VAL A 80 9.47 -5.10 9.61
CA VAL A 80 8.26 -5.64 8.96
C VAL A 80 8.11 -7.14 9.26
N PRO A 81 6.89 -7.64 9.54
CA PRO A 81 6.63 -9.09 9.58
C PRO A 81 6.85 -9.70 8.20
N ASP A 82 6.94 -11.03 8.09
CA ASP A 82 7.04 -11.70 6.78
C ASP A 82 5.82 -11.35 5.90
N LEU A 83 6.03 -10.46 4.93
CA LEU A 83 4.97 -9.91 4.08
C LEU A 83 4.64 -10.81 2.88
N TYR A 84 5.51 -11.75 2.53
CA TYR A 84 5.26 -12.72 1.47
C TYR A 84 4.61 -13.98 2.05
N ARG A 85 3.39 -14.28 1.61
CA ARG A 85 2.82 -15.63 1.73
C ARG A 85 2.65 -16.18 0.32
N GLU A 86 3.29 -17.31 0.06
CA GLU A 86 2.96 -18.14 -1.09
C GLU A 86 1.52 -18.64 -0.90
N ALA A 87 0.67 -18.42 -1.91
CA ALA A 87 -0.71 -18.88 -1.93
C ALA A 87 -0.79 -20.40 -2.13
#